data_AF-A0A8T5AZX5-F1
#
_entry.id   AF-A0A8T5AZX5-F1
#
_cell.length_a   1.000
_cell.length_b   1.000
_cell.length_c   1.000
_cell.angle_alpha   90.00
_cell.angle_beta   90.00
_cell.angle_gamma   90.00
#
_symmetry.space_group_name_H-M   'P 1'
#
loop_
_entity.id
_entity.type
_entity.pdbx_description
1 polymer ?
#
loop_
_entity_poly.entity_id
_entity_poly.type
_entity_poly.pdbx_seq_one_letter_code
_entity_poly.pdbx_strand_id
1 'polypeptide(L)'
;MSEVESVKIEKIPWITVGLSTILLTLISTIVTPLWRPPLYNVYGLGGSAYLAAFISAPIIMIALFAFLEKISPSLRTRIDKTSITQTCRWSEALYKPLNHRIGLNRFIPSFWAPSAEYLKTVMTGGPFILSEWLPFIVFWSVFSIGVYLFFQSIINIFRYTWIDVESMPFPHAQIALELISSLHERTDEKARTRKFLILGLILGLAFYTPNMLNTFFPAFPDIYGWTNSYLYVTWSPGTLQLPRAFPGLASSIVGLSCFNWNPILIAITYYAPLNTLLSAVIFYLLFWYILPQIAYYSGYYTGILSIMDGSTREYYIGRYDPFKNYVLLTFGVMFGLAVFST
;
A
#
# COMPACT_ATOMS: atom_id res chain seq x y z
N MET A 1 -37.73 34.75 7.33
CA MET A 1 -36.94 33.98 8.33
C MET A 1 -36.91 32.55 7.85
N SER A 2 -35.81 32.15 7.24
CA SER A 2 -35.57 30.79 6.76
C SER A 2 -35.34 29.86 7.96
N GLU A 3 -36.04 28.73 8.00
CA GLU A 3 -35.84 27.67 8.98
C GLU A 3 -34.39 27.20 8.93
N VAL A 4 -33.66 27.42 10.02
CA VAL A 4 -32.33 26.83 10.23
C VAL A 4 -32.60 25.37 10.58
N GLU A 5 -32.51 24.49 9.59
CA GLU A 5 -32.50 23.04 9.78
C GLU A 5 -31.48 22.70 10.87
N SER A 6 -31.97 22.16 11.99
CA SER A 6 -31.11 21.79 13.11
C SER A 6 -30.16 20.68 12.65
N VAL A 7 -28.88 21.02 12.47
CA VAL A 7 -27.83 20.06 12.12
C VAL A 7 -27.80 18.98 13.20
N LYS A 8 -28.24 17.77 12.83
CA LYS A 8 -28.28 16.63 13.72
C LYS A 8 -26.84 16.18 13.96
N ILE A 9 -26.27 16.54 15.10
CA ILE A 9 -24.92 16.14 15.49
C ILE A 9 -24.93 14.62 15.73
N GLU A 10 -24.44 13.88 14.76
CA GLU A 10 -24.29 12.44 14.88
C GLU A 10 -23.19 12.13 15.92
N LYS A 11 -23.58 11.50 17.03
CA LYS A 11 -22.62 11.11 18.07
C LYS A 11 -21.85 9.89 17.60
N ILE A 12 -20.58 10.10 17.23
CA ILE A 12 -19.68 9.02 16.86
C ILE A 12 -19.36 8.18 18.11
N PRO A 13 -19.55 6.85 18.09
CA PRO A 13 -19.28 5.98 19.24
C PRO A 13 -17.76 5.70 19.37
N TRP A 14 -17.00 6.73 19.75
CA TRP A 14 -15.52 6.71 19.80
C TRP A 14 -14.92 5.54 20.57
N ILE A 15 -15.58 5.08 21.64
CA ILE A 15 -15.13 3.92 22.43
C ILE A 15 -15.16 2.65 21.58
N THR A 16 -16.27 2.40 20.88
CA THR A 16 -16.44 1.23 20.02
C THR A 16 -15.42 1.27 18.87
N VAL A 17 -15.24 2.45 18.26
CA VAL A 17 -14.26 2.68 17.19
C VAL A 17 -12.83 2.39 17.68
N GLY A 18 -12.46 2.91 18.85
CA GLY A 18 -11.16 2.67 19.46
C GLY A 18 -10.92 1.18 19.71
N LEU A 19 -11.87 0.50 20.35
CA LEU A 19 -11.78 -0.93 20.66
C LEU A 19 -11.73 -1.79 19.41
N SER A 20 -12.56 -1.52 18.40
CA SER A 20 -12.54 -2.28 17.13
C SER A 20 -11.23 -2.06 16.38
N THR A 21 -10.68 -0.84 16.40
CA THR A 21 -9.40 -0.53 15.75
C THR A 21 -8.27 -1.29 16.43
N ILE A 22 -8.21 -1.29 17.77
CA ILE A 22 -7.21 -2.05 18.53
C ILE A 22 -7.32 -3.54 18.23
N LEU A 23 -8.52 -4.10 18.29
CA LEU A 23 -8.74 -5.53 18.04
C LEU A 23 -8.35 -5.93 16.62
N LEU A 24 -8.80 -5.18 15.61
CA LEU A 24 -8.45 -5.44 14.21
C LEU A 24 -6.94 -5.29 13.98
N THR A 25 -6.30 -4.28 14.60
CA THR A 25 -4.85 -4.10 14.55
C THR A 25 -4.11 -5.29 15.15
N LEU A 26 -4.55 -5.80 16.30
CA LEU A 26 -3.97 -6.99 16.92
C LEU A 26 -4.14 -8.24 16.03
N ILE A 27 -5.35 -8.45 15.50
CA ILE A 27 -5.62 -9.57 14.59
C ILE A 27 -4.73 -9.47 13.35
N SER A 28 -4.66 -8.31 12.71
CA SER A 28 -3.82 -8.10 11.53
C SER A 28 -2.33 -8.27 11.86
N THR A 29 -1.88 -7.80 13.03
CA THR A 29 -0.49 -7.93 13.50
C THR A 29 -0.10 -9.38 13.75
N ILE A 30 -1.05 -10.22 14.18
CA ILE A 30 -0.82 -11.66 14.41
C ILE A 30 -0.94 -12.44 13.10
N VAL A 31 -1.96 -12.13 12.29
CA VAL A 31 -2.27 -12.90 11.08
C VAL A 31 -1.25 -12.64 9.98
N THR A 32 -0.79 -11.40 9.79
CA THR A 32 0.10 -11.06 8.67
C THR A 32 1.48 -11.73 8.72
N PRO A 33 2.18 -11.85 9.87
CA PRO A 33 3.42 -12.61 9.97
C PRO A 33 3.25 -14.12 9.76
N LEU A 34 2.03 -14.65 10.01
CA LEU A 34 1.72 -16.07 9.80
C LEU A 34 1.50 -16.39 8.31
N TRP A 35 1.39 -15.37 7.45
CA TRP A 35 1.27 -15.58 6.03
C TRP A 35 2.63 -15.95 5.45
N ARG A 36 2.71 -17.09 4.73
CA ARG A 36 3.93 -17.46 4.02
C ARG A 36 4.35 -16.30 3.09
N PRO A 37 5.65 -16.05 2.90
CA PRO A 37 6.15 -14.98 2.02
C PRO A 37 5.48 -14.87 0.63
N PRO A 38 5.08 -15.97 -0.03
CA PRO A 38 4.36 -15.90 -1.30
C PRO A 38 2.95 -15.29 -1.18
N LEU A 39 2.24 -15.51 -0.05
CA LEU A 39 0.88 -15.03 0.17
C LEU A 39 0.82 -13.50 0.28
N TYR A 40 1.84 -12.92 0.90
CA TYR A 40 1.99 -11.46 0.99
C TYR A 40 1.98 -10.80 -0.40
N ASN A 41 2.66 -11.42 -1.37
CA ASN A 41 2.75 -10.92 -2.75
C ASN A 41 1.41 -10.94 -3.49
N VAL A 42 0.50 -11.87 -3.11
CA VAL A 42 -0.83 -12.00 -3.73
C VAL A 42 -1.83 -11.00 -3.17
N TYR A 43 -1.86 -10.83 -1.85
CA TYR A 43 -2.87 -9.97 -1.21
C TYR A 43 -2.48 -8.48 -1.16
N GLY A 44 -1.20 -8.13 -1.33
CA GLY A 44 -0.77 -6.73 -1.38
C GLY A 44 -0.94 -6.04 -2.75
N LEU A 45 -1.44 -6.72 -3.79
CA LEU A 45 -1.11 -6.38 -5.20
C LEU A 45 0.43 -6.30 -5.42
N GLY A 46 1.20 -6.98 -4.55
CA GLY A 46 2.65 -6.87 -4.40
C GLY A 46 3.16 -5.49 -3.98
N GLY A 47 4.49 -5.35 -3.87
CA GLY A 47 5.12 -4.04 -3.64
C GLY A 47 4.97 -3.03 -4.80
N SER A 48 4.23 -3.39 -5.85
CA SER A 48 3.77 -2.47 -6.90
C SER A 48 2.74 -1.46 -6.41
N ALA A 49 1.93 -1.83 -5.41
CA ALA A 49 1.00 -0.93 -4.76
C ALA A 49 1.64 -0.14 -3.60
N TYR A 50 2.96 -0.20 -3.43
CA TYR A 50 3.67 0.43 -2.32
C TYR A 50 3.46 1.95 -2.23
N LEU A 51 3.23 2.62 -3.36
CA LEU A 51 2.87 4.05 -3.43
C LEU A 51 1.36 4.29 -3.52
N ALA A 52 0.61 3.38 -4.14
CA ALA A 52 -0.83 3.53 -4.34
C ALA A 52 -1.66 3.08 -3.12
N ALA A 53 -1.05 2.31 -2.21
CA ALA A 53 -1.66 1.73 -1.02
C ALA A 53 -3.03 1.07 -1.28
N PHE A 54 -3.23 0.55 -2.49
CA PHE A 54 -4.35 -0.31 -2.84
C PHE A 54 -4.05 -1.68 -2.29
N ILE A 55 -4.28 -1.82 -1.00
CA ILE A 55 -4.26 -3.11 -0.38
C ILE A 55 -5.57 -3.78 -0.83
N SER A 56 -5.53 -5.03 -1.29
CA SER A 56 -6.75 -5.79 -1.51
C SER A 56 -7.49 -6.03 -0.17
N ALA A 57 -6.79 -5.94 0.95
CA ALA A 57 -7.32 -6.16 2.29
C ALA A 57 -8.43 -5.16 2.69
N PRO A 58 -8.35 -3.83 2.53
CA PRO A 58 -9.48 -2.92 2.65
C PRO A 58 -10.67 -3.32 1.76
N ILE A 59 -10.45 -3.75 0.51
CA ILE A 59 -11.57 -4.14 -0.38
C ILE A 59 -12.19 -5.47 0.06
N ILE A 60 -11.37 -6.46 0.42
CA ILE A 60 -11.81 -7.75 0.96
C ILE A 60 -12.50 -7.55 2.31
N MET A 61 -11.99 -6.67 3.16
CA MET A 61 -12.58 -6.34 4.44
C MET A 61 -13.87 -5.55 4.24
N ILE A 62 -13.92 -4.57 3.33
CA ILE A 62 -15.15 -3.86 2.95
C ILE A 62 -16.18 -4.85 2.39
N ALA A 63 -15.78 -5.82 1.57
CA ALA A 63 -16.65 -6.86 1.04
C ALA A 63 -17.11 -7.84 2.13
N LEU A 64 -16.21 -8.24 3.04
CA LEU A 64 -16.51 -9.05 4.22
C LEU A 64 -17.48 -8.29 5.14
N PHE A 65 -17.30 -6.98 5.32
CA PHE A 65 -18.20 -6.14 6.10
C PHE A 65 -19.53 -5.94 5.40
N ALA A 66 -19.57 -5.75 4.08
CA ALA A 66 -20.82 -5.70 3.32
C ALA A 66 -21.58 -7.03 3.44
N PHE A 67 -20.86 -8.16 3.46
CA PHE A 67 -21.42 -9.48 3.71
C PHE A 67 -21.90 -9.66 5.17
N LEU A 68 -21.12 -9.22 6.16
CA LEU A 68 -21.46 -9.26 7.58
C LEU A 68 -22.61 -8.30 7.91
N GLU A 69 -22.70 -7.13 7.27
CA GLU A 69 -23.84 -6.20 7.34
C GLU A 69 -25.11 -6.87 6.82
N LYS A 70 -25.00 -7.71 5.78
CA LYS A 70 -26.13 -8.50 5.25
C LYS A 70 -26.60 -9.58 6.24
N ILE A 71 -25.69 -10.11 7.06
CA ILE A 71 -25.99 -11.13 8.09
C ILE A 71 -26.51 -10.47 9.38
N SER A 72 -25.93 -9.35 9.80
CA SER A 72 -26.33 -8.60 10.99
C SER A 72 -26.32 -7.09 10.69
N PRO A 73 -27.48 -6.51 10.35
CA PRO A 73 -27.62 -5.07 10.09
C PRO A 73 -27.17 -4.18 11.26
N SER A 74 -27.12 -4.74 12.48
CA SER A 74 -26.66 -4.04 13.68
C SER A 74 -25.17 -3.67 13.67
N LEU A 75 -24.36 -4.29 12.79
CA LEU A 75 -22.95 -3.96 12.59
C LEU A 75 -22.74 -2.65 11.82
N ARG A 76 -23.75 -2.20 11.06
CA ARG A 76 -23.70 -1.00 10.20
C ARG A 76 -23.40 0.30 10.96
N THR A 77 -23.83 0.39 12.22
CA THR A 77 -23.64 1.59 13.07
C THR A 77 -22.46 1.50 14.03
N ARG A 78 -21.82 0.32 14.13
CA ARG A 78 -20.84 0.03 15.18
C ARG A 78 -19.41 -0.02 14.70
N ILE A 79 -19.18 -0.23 13.41
CA ILE A 79 -17.84 -0.43 12.86
C ILE A 79 -17.54 0.71 11.91
N ASP A 80 -16.60 1.56 12.32
CA ASP A 80 -16.14 2.67 11.51
C ASP A 80 -15.32 2.14 10.32
N LYS A 81 -15.80 2.43 9.11
CA LYS A 81 -15.19 2.01 7.84
C LYS A 81 -13.80 2.61 7.66
N THR A 82 -13.51 3.73 8.32
CA THR A 82 -12.18 4.37 8.33
C THR A 82 -11.13 3.57 9.11
N SER A 83 -11.51 2.90 10.20
CA SER A 83 -10.60 2.09 11.05
C SER A 83 -10.04 0.86 10.35
N ILE A 84 -10.82 0.26 9.46
CA ILE A 84 -10.50 -0.99 8.76
C ILE A 84 -9.40 -0.76 7.71
N THR A 85 -9.52 0.31 6.93
CA THR A 85 -8.54 0.68 5.90
C THR A 85 -7.18 1.03 6.50
N GLN A 86 -7.18 1.66 7.67
CA GLN A 86 -5.97 2.00 8.43
C GLN A 86 -5.26 0.73 8.91
N THR A 87 -6.00 -0.21 9.51
CA THR A 87 -5.46 -1.46 10.07
C THR A 87 -4.63 -2.26 9.06
N CYS A 88 -5.10 -2.37 7.81
CA CYS A 88 -4.42 -3.15 6.78
C CYS A 88 -3.06 -2.56 6.36
N ARG A 89 -2.90 -1.22 6.36
CA ARG A 89 -1.65 -0.54 6.00
C ARG A 89 -0.49 -0.85 6.97
N TRP A 90 -0.80 -1.10 8.24
CA TRP A 90 0.22 -1.30 9.28
C TRP A 90 0.81 -2.70 9.30
N SER A 91 0.08 -3.66 8.73
CA SER A 91 0.52 -5.05 8.65
C SER A 91 1.79 -5.25 7.81
N GLU A 92 2.02 -4.39 6.80
CA GLU A 92 3.22 -4.41 5.97
C GLU A 92 4.48 -3.88 6.70
N ALA A 93 4.30 -2.93 7.62
CA ALA A 93 5.40 -2.33 8.38
C ALA A 93 6.04 -3.33 9.36
N LEU A 94 5.28 -4.32 9.83
CA LEU A 94 5.70 -5.37 10.74
C LEU A 94 6.59 -6.43 10.09
N TYR A 95 6.53 -6.60 8.76
CA TYR A 95 7.24 -7.67 8.06
C TYR A 95 8.71 -7.33 7.76
N LYS A 96 9.02 -6.04 7.52
CA LYS A 96 10.38 -5.60 7.15
C LYS A 96 11.46 -5.83 8.22
N PRO A 97 11.18 -5.64 9.52
CA PRO A 97 12.14 -5.93 10.59
C PRO A 97 12.56 -7.41 10.64
N LEU A 98 11.65 -8.34 10.31
CA LEU A 98 11.89 -9.79 10.39
C LEU A 98 12.96 -10.25 9.40
N ASN A 99 12.92 -9.75 8.16
CA ASN A 99 13.92 -10.11 7.13
C ASN A 99 15.28 -9.42 7.32
N HIS A 100 15.33 -8.25 7.95
CA HIS A 100 16.58 -7.51 8.16
C HIS A 100 17.34 -7.96 9.42
N ARG A 101 16.68 -8.64 10.37
CA ARG A 101 17.33 -9.06 11.62
C ARG A 101 18.38 -10.16 11.44
N ILE A 102 18.32 -10.91 10.35
CA ILE A 102 19.29 -11.97 10.04
C ILE A 102 20.69 -11.41 9.74
N GLY A 103 20.83 -10.09 9.47
CA GLY A 103 22.13 -9.42 9.28
C GLY A 103 22.48 -8.32 10.29
N LEU A 104 21.51 -7.82 11.07
CA LEU A 104 21.67 -6.65 11.97
C LEU A 104 21.42 -6.96 13.44
N ASN A 105 21.53 -8.23 13.85
CA ASN A 105 21.10 -8.75 15.15
C ASN A 105 21.59 -7.94 16.37
N ARG A 106 22.79 -7.34 16.29
CA ARG A 106 23.37 -6.53 17.38
C ARG A 106 22.71 -5.16 17.57
N PHE A 107 22.06 -4.61 16.54
CA PHE A 107 21.55 -3.24 16.55
C PHE A 107 20.03 -3.15 16.64
N ILE A 108 19.33 -4.29 16.64
CA ILE A 108 17.86 -4.32 16.64
C ILE A 108 17.38 -4.73 18.04
N PRO A 109 16.72 -3.82 18.79
CA PRO A 109 16.15 -4.13 20.10
C PRO A 109 15.10 -5.26 20.03
N SER A 110 14.94 -5.99 21.13
CA SER A 110 13.99 -7.12 21.24
C SER A 110 12.51 -6.72 21.07
N PHE A 111 12.16 -5.47 21.38
CA PHE A 111 10.81 -4.95 21.13
C PHE A 111 10.57 -4.59 19.66
N TRP A 112 11.59 -4.60 18.80
CA TRP A 112 11.45 -4.21 17.40
C TRP A 112 11.33 -5.42 16.46
N ALA A 113 11.81 -6.60 16.90
CA ALA A 113 11.60 -7.90 16.27
C ALA A 113 11.92 -9.06 17.25
N PRO A 114 11.34 -10.28 17.07
CA PRO A 114 11.68 -11.49 17.84
C PRO A 114 13.11 -11.97 17.62
N SER A 115 13.74 -12.67 18.58
CA SER A 115 15.18 -13.03 18.55
C SER A 115 15.59 -13.70 17.22
N ALA A 116 16.78 -13.39 16.69
CA ALA A 116 17.19 -13.93 15.39
C ALA A 116 17.30 -15.47 15.40
N GLU A 117 17.68 -16.06 16.53
CA GLU A 117 17.71 -17.51 16.73
C GLU A 117 16.30 -18.09 16.64
N TYR A 118 15.34 -17.49 17.35
CA TYR A 118 13.95 -17.88 17.29
C TYR A 118 13.35 -17.72 15.89
N LEU A 119 13.66 -16.63 15.18
CA LEU A 119 13.19 -16.43 13.80
C LEU A 119 13.69 -17.52 12.85
N LYS A 120 14.95 -17.96 12.97
CA LYS A 120 15.47 -19.09 12.17
C LYS A 120 14.68 -20.37 12.44
N THR A 121 14.34 -20.63 13.70
CA THR A 121 13.54 -21.79 14.10
C THR A 121 12.13 -21.71 13.51
N VAL A 122 11.46 -20.56 13.58
CA VAL A 122 10.12 -20.37 12.98
C VAL A 122 10.16 -20.53 11.46
N MET A 123 11.18 -19.97 10.79
CA MET A 123 11.34 -20.09 9.33
C MET A 123 11.56 -21.53 8.86
N THR A 124 12.08 -22.40 9.74
CA THR A 124 12.28 -23.83 9.46
C THR A 124 11.12 -24.71 9.94
N GLY A 125 9.99 -24.10 10.35
CA GLY A 125 8.77 -24.81 10.77
C GLY A 125 8.68 -25.10 12.27
N GLY A 126 9.52 -24.45 13.09
CA GLY A 126 9.47 -24.56 14.54
C GLY A 126 8.24 -23.87 15.18
N PRO A 127 8.03 -24.08 16.49
CA PRO A 127 6.81 -23.67 17.17
C PRO A 127 6.68 -22.15 17.33
N PHE A 128 5.43 -21.67 17.35
CA PHE A 128 5.12 -20.29 17.72
C PHE A 128 5.22 -20.10 19.24
N ILE A 129 6.09 -19.19 19.70
CA ILE A 129 6.35 -18.91 21.11
C ILE A 129 5.91 -17.47 21.39
N LEU A 130 4.79 -17.30 22.08
CA LEU A 130 4.18 -15.98 22.31
C LEU A 130 5.12 -15.00 23.04
N SER A 131 5.94 -15.47 23.98
CA SER A 131 6.84 -14.61 24.75
C SER A 131 7.91 -13.91 23.90
N GLU A 132 8.34 -14.53 22.80
CA GLU A 132 9.28 -13.93 21.84
C GLU A 132 8.61 -12.84 20.99
N TRP A 133 7.32 -12.99 20.71
CA TRP A 133 6.53 -12.06 19.91
C TRP A 133 5.91 -10.93 20.71
N LEU A 134 5.67 -11.12 22.02
CA LEU A 134 4.89 -10.17 22.82
C LEU A 134 5.51 -8.76 22.87
N PRO A 135 6.83 -8.57 23.12
CA PRO A 135 7.45 -7.24 23.09
C PRO A 135 7.28 -6.54 21.73
N PHE A 136 7.44 -7.31 20.65
CA PHE A 136 7.24 -6.85 19.28
C PHE A 136 5.80 -6.42 19.02
N ILE A 137 4.82 -7.27 19.34
CA ILE A 137 3.39 -7.00 19.16
C ILE A 137 2.99 -5.75 19.93
N VAL A 138 3.40 -5.64 21.20
CA VAL A 138 3.04 -4.50 22.07
C VAL A 138 3.65 -3.21 21.53
N PHE A 139 4.95 -3.19 21.23
CA PHE A 139 5.62 -1.99 20.74
C PHE A 139 4.98 -1.48 19.45
N TRP A 140 4.83 -2.34 18.44
CA TRP A 140 4.28 -1.93 17.16
C TRP A 140 2.79 -1.58 17.24
N SER A 141 2.01 -2.23 18.12
CA SER A 141 0.62 -1.85 18.35
C SER A 141 0.53 -0.44 18.95
N VAL A 142 1.32 -0.14 20.00
CA VAL A 142 1.36 1.19 20.63
C VAL A 142 1.86 2.24 19.66
N PHE A 143 2.93 1.94 18.93
CA PHE A 143 3.48 2.83 17.91
C PHE A 143 2.44 3.14 16.82
N SER A 144 1.76 2.12 16.29
CA SER A 144 0.70 2.31 15.29
C SER A 144 -0.47 3.13 15.82
N ILE A 145 -0.91 2.92 17.06
CA ILE A 145 -1.94 3.76 17.70
C ILE A 145 -1.46 5.20 17.81
N GLY A 146 -0.22 5.43 18.26
CA GLY A 146 0.37 6.77 18.37
C GLY A 146 0.44 7.49 17.02
N VAL A 147 0.93 6.82 15.98
CA VAL A 147 1.02 7.36 14.61
C VAL A 147 -0.38 7.62 14.04
N TYR A 148 -1.34 6.73 14.26
CA TYR A 148 -2.73 6.94 13.88
C TYR A 148 -3.29 8.21 14.53
N LEU A 149 -3.19 8.34 15.85
CA LEU A 149 -3.69 9.51 16.58
C LEU A 149 -3.00 10.80 16.12
N PHE A 150 -1.70 10.73 15.88
CA PHE A 150 -0.92 11.85 15.33
C PHE A 150 -1.46 12.29 13.96
N PHE A 151 -1.58 11.39 12.99
CA PHE A 151 -2.10 11.75 11.67
C PHE A 151 -3.57 12.17 11.72
N GLN A 152 -4.39 11.57 12.59
CA GLN A 152 -5.76 12.03 12.81
C GLN A 152 -5.81 13.46 13.37
N SER A 153 -4.91 13.81 14.29
CA SER A 153 -4.82 15.17 14.81
C SER A 153 -4.43 16.17 13.71
N ILE A 154 -3.45 15.82 12.87
CA ILE A 154 -3.04 16.61 11.70
C ILE A 154 -4.22 16.79 10.74
N ILE A 155 -4.89 15.70 10.35
CA ILE A 155 -6.04 15.76 9.45
C ILE A 155 -7.12 16.66 10.03
N ASN A 156 -7.42 16.58 11.33
CA ASN A 156 -8.43 17.43 11.96
C ASN A 156 -8.04 18.92 11.98
N ILE A 157 -6.75 19.25 12.14
CA ILE A 157 -6.26 20.63 12.06
C ILE A 157 -6.46 21.18 10.65
N PHE A 158 -6.08 20.42 9.63
CA PHE A 158 -6.16 20.85 8.23
C PHE A 158 -7.54 20.60 7.58
N ARG A 159 -8.44 19.91 8.28
CA ARG A 159 -9.74 19.49 7.76
C ARG A 159 -10.52 20.67 7.20
N TYR A 160 -10.64 21.75 7.97
CA TYR A 160 -11.42 22.92 7.58
C TYR A 160 -10.86 23.54 6.29
N THR A 161 -9.55 23.77 6.23
CA THR A 161 -8.93 24.37 5.05
C THR A 161 -9.06 23.46 3.83
N TRP A 162 -8.74 22.17 3.95
CA TRP A 162 -8.73 21.28 2.79
C TRP A 162 -10.12 20.87 2.31
N ILE A 163 -11.04 20.59 3.23
CA ILE A 163 -12.38 20.10 2.88
C ILE A 163 -13.33 21.27 2.65
N ASP A 164 -13.39 22.23 3.57
CA ASP A 164 -14.43 23.27 3.55
C ASP A 164 -14.03 24.47 2.69
N VAL A 165 -12.74 24.85 2.66
CA VAL A 165 -12.25 26.00 1.86
C VAL A 165 -11.81 25.56 0.46
N GLU A 166 -10.86 24.62 0.37
CA GLU A 166 -10.25 24.21 -0.90
C GLU A 166 -11.08 23.14 -1.63
N SER A 167 -12.07 22.54 -0.96
CA SER A 167 -12.90 21.46 -1.51
C SER A 167 -12.06 20.34 -2.15
N MET A 168 -10.87 20.08 -1.61
CA MET A 168 -9.94 19.12 -2.19
C MET A 168 -10.52 17.71 -2.07
N PRO A 169 -10.93 17.09 -3.19
CA PRO A 169 -11.43 15.74 -3.14
C PRO A 169 -10.23 14.84 -2.86
N PHE A 170 -10.21 14.13 -1.73
CA PHE A 170 -9.21 13.09 -1.51
C PHE A 170 -9.32 12.06 -2.65
N PRO A 171 -8.35 11.98 -3.59
CA PRO A 171 -8.53 11.18 -4.80
C PRO A 171 -8.78 9.71 -4.47
N HIS A 172 -8.17 9.22 -3.38
CA HIS A 172 -8.40 7.88 -2.85
C HIS A 172 -9.80 7.68 -2.26
N ALA A 173 -10.36 8.70 -1.59
CA ALA A 173 -11.71 8.61 -1.03
C ALA A 173 -12.78 8.65 -2.13
N GLN A 174 -12.53 9.35 -3.24
CA GLN A 174 -13.46 9.42 -4.37
C GLN A 174 -13.75 8.04 -4.97
N ILE A 175 -12.74 7.17 -5.06
CA ILE A 175 -12.92 5.80 -5.56
C ILE A 175 -13.84 5.00 -4.63
N ALA A 176 -13.65 5.12 -3.32
CA ALA A 176 -14.50 4.46 -2.34
C ALA A 176 -15.94 5.02 -2.33
N LEU A 177 -16.09 6.35 -2.42
CA LEU A 177 -17.39 7.02 -2.49
C LEU A 177 -18.15 6.65 -3.76
N GLU A 178 -17.48 6.61 -4.91
CA GLU A 178 -18.11 6.23 -6.18
C GLU A 178 -18.51 4.75 -6.22
N LEU A 179 -17.71 3.88 -5.60
CA LEU A 179 -18.07 2.48 -5.38
C LEU A 179 -19.32 2.37 -4.50
N ILE A 180 -19.39 3.10 -3.38
CA ILE A 180 -20.54 3.07 -2.46
C ILE A 180 -21.78 3.62 -3.14
N SER A 181 -21.69 4.78 -3.81
CA SER A 181 -22.83 5.41 -4.50
C SER A 181 -23.37 4.51 -5.61
N SER A 182 -22.49 3.88 -6.40
CA SER A 182 -22.87 2.93 -7.46
C SER A 182 -23.59 1.67 -6.95
N LEU A 183 -23.32 1.27 -5.71
CA LEU A 183 -23.96 0.13 -5.07
C LEU A 183 -25.28 0.49 -4.36
N HIS A 184 -25.39 1.71 -3.83
CA HIS A 184 -26.55 2.13 -3.05
C HIS A 184 -27.65 2.78 -3.90
N GLU A 185 -27.27 3.59 -4.89
CA GLU A 185 -28.20 4.34 -5.71
C GLU A 185 -28.81 3.45 -6.81
N ARG A 186 -30.14 3.51 -6.93
CA ARG A 186 -30.92 2.74 -7.91
C ARG A 186 -31.37 3.63 -9.09
N THR A 187 -30.44 4.38 -9.66
CA THR A 187 -30.67 5.11 -10.92
C THR A 187 -30.20 4.27 -12.12
N ASP A 188 -30.76 4.50 -13.31
CA ASP A 188 -30.37 3.78 -14.53
C ASP A 188 -28.89 4.06 -14.91
N GLU A 189 -28.43 5.28 -14.66
CA GLU A 189 -27.04 5.67 -14.85
C GLU A 189 -26.10 4.88 -13.93
N LYS A 190 -26.41 4.82 -12.62
CA LYS A 190 -25.63 4.03 -11.64
C LYS A 190 -25.78 2.53 -11.87
N ALA A 191 -26.87 2.06 -12.48
CA ALA A 191 -27.02 0.66 -12.87
C ALA A 191 -26.01 0.26 -13.96
N ARG A 192 -25.70 1.14 -14.91
CA ARG A 192 -24.65 0.93 -15.92
C ARG A 192 -23.27 0.89 -15.27
N THR A 193 -22.96 1.85 -14.39
CA THR A 193 -21.69 1.89 -13.64
C THR A 193 -21.50 0.62 -12.81
N ARG A 194 -22.54 0.17 -12.10
CA ARG A 194 -22.53 -1.07 -11.33
C ARG A 194 -22.27 -2.30 -12.20
N LYS A 195 -22.85 -2.40 -13.40
CA LYS A 195 -22.56 -3.50 -14.34
C LYS A 195 -21.08 -3.53 -14.73
N PHE A 196 -20.50 -2.38 -15.08
CA PHE A 196 -19.07 -2.30 -15.40
C PHE A 196 -18.17 -2.59 -14.20
N LEU A 197 -18.58 -2.17 -13.00
CA LEU A 197 -17.87 -2.46 -11.76
C LEU A 197 -17.83 -3.95 -11.46
N ILE A 198 -18.98 -4.63 -11.57
CA ILE A 198 -19.07 -6.09 -11.39
C ILE A 198 -18.24 -6.80 -12.46
N LEU A 199 -18.32 -6.36 -13.72
CA LEU A 199 -17.53 -6.92 -14.80
C LEU A 199 -16.02 -6.75 -14.53
N GLY A 200 -15.58 -5.56 -14.12
CA GLY A 200 -14.19 -5.29 -13.76
C GLY A 200 -13.72 -6.13 -12.58
N LEU A 201 -14.58 -6.36 -11.58
CA LEU A 201 -14.29 -7.24 -10.46
C LEU A 201 -14.15 -8.70 -10.89
N ILE A 202 -15.04 -9.20 -11.75
CA ILE A 202 -14.97 -10.56 -12.29
C ILE A 202 -13.70 -10.73 -13.13
N LEU A 203 -13.42 -9.79 -14.03
CA LEU A 203 -12.23 -9.83 -14.89
C LEU A 203 -10.94 -9.71 -14.07
N GLY A 204 -10.90 -8.83 -13.08
CA GLY A 204 -9.76 -8.67 -12.18
C GLY A 204 -9.51 -9.93 -11.35
N LEU A 205 -10.57 -10.54 -10.81
CA LEU A 205 -10.47 -11.80 -10.07
C LEU A 205 -10.02 -12.94 -10.99
N ALA A 206 -10.60 -13.08 -12.17
CA ALA A 206 -10.20 -14.08 -13.16
C ALA A 206 -8.74 -13.90 -13.60
N PHE A 207 -8.30 -12.67 -13.82
CA PHE A 207 -6.92 -12.34 -14.19
C PHE A 207 -5.92 -12.62 -13.07
N TYR A 208 -6.25 -12.35 -11.80
CA TYR A 208 -5.33 -12.62 -10.68
C TYR A 208 -5.37 -14.07 -10.20
N THR A 209 -6.42 -14.82 -10.50
CA THR A 209 -6.59 -16.21 -10.05
C THR A 209 -5.40 -17.09 -10.47
N PRO A 210 -4.89 -17.07 -11.72
CA PRO A 210 -3.69 -17.82 -12.09
C PRO A 210 -2.46 -17.51 -11.24
N ASN A 211 -2.17 -16.22 -11.01
CA ASN A 211 -1.04 -15.79 -10.20
C ASN A 211 -1.19 -16.25 -8.74
N MET A 212 -2.42 -16.17 -8.22
CA MET A 212 -2.77 -16.67 -6.90
C MET A 212 -2.59 -18.20 -6.81
N LEU A 213 -3.09 -18.96 -7.78
CA LEU A 213 -2.98 -20.41 -7.83
C LEU A 213 -1.51 -20.87 -7.93
N ASN A 214 -0.69 -20.24 -8.77
CA ASN A 214 0.75 -20.53 -8.83
C ASN A 214 1.45 -20.29 -7.49
N THR A 215 1.04 -19.24 -6.77
CA THR A 215 1.58 -18.92 -5.44
C THR A 215 1.21 -19.96 -4.38
N PHE A 216 -0.05 -20.42 -4.37
CA PHE A 216 -0.54 -21.41 -3.41
C PHE A 216 -0.08 -22.84 -3.73
N PHE A 217 -0.04 -23.16 -5.02
CA PHE A 217 0.24 -24.50 -5.54
C PHE A 217 1.43 -24.41 -6.49
N PRO A 218 2.66 -24.72 -6.03
CA PRO A 218 3.86 -24.65 -6.88
C PRO A 218 3.78 -25.51 -8.15
N ALA A 219 2.89 -26.51 -8.19
CA ALA A 219 2.62 -27.33 -9.36
C ALA A 219 1.78 -26.61 -10.44
N PHE A 220 1.06 -25.55 -10.09
CA PHE A 220 0.27 -24.77 -11.03
C PHE A 220 1.20 -23.84 -11.84
N PRO A 221 1.09 -23.77 -13.18
CA PRO A 221 2.02 -23.01 -14.00
C PRO A 221 1.91 -21.49 -13.78
N ASP A 222 3.03 -20.79 -13.87
CA ASP A 222 3.08 -19.32 -13.88
C ASP A 222 2.70 -18.80 -15.27
N ILE A 223 1.39 -18.63 -15.49
CA ILE A 223 0.82 -18.25 -16.80
C ILE A 223 1.40 -16.91 -17.32
N TYR A 224 1.72 -15.98 -16.41
CA TYR A 224 2.22 -14.65 -16.78
C TYR A 224 3.75 -14.53 -16.73
N GLY A 225 4.43 -15.52 -16.15
CA GLY A 225 5.86 -15.48 -15.89
C GLY A 225 6.27 -14.50 -14.78
N TRP A 226 5.32 -13.98 -13.98
CA TRP A 226 5.60 -12.91 -13.03
C TRP A 226 6.29 -13.37 -11.75
N THR A 227 6.15 -14.64 -11.37
CA THR A 227 6.66 -15.17 -10.11
C THR A 227 7.96 -15.94 -10.30
N ASN A 228 8.15 -16.59 -11.45
CA ASN A 228 9.27 -17.50 -11.69
C ASN A 228 10.26 -17.02 -12.76
N SER A 229 9.99 -15.89 -13.43
CA SER A 229 10.93 -15.34 -14.41
C SER A 229 11.93 -14.39 -13.79
N TYR A 230 13.20 -14.53 -14.20
CA TYR A 230 14.25 -13.58 -13.84
C TYR A 230 14.01 -12.17 -14.40
N LEU A 231 13.15 -12.02 -15.41
CA LEU A 231 12.82 -10.72 -16.02
C LEU A 231 11.84 -9.89 -15.18
N TYR A 232 11.12 -10.51 -14.26
CA TYR A 232 10.10 -9.85 -13.45
C TYR A 232 10.54 -9.71 -11.99
N VAL A 233 9.93 -8.76 -11.29
CA VAL A 233 10.09 -8.61 -9.84
C VAL A 233 9.11 -9.56 -9.15
N THR A 234 9.64 -10.60 -8.51
CA THR A 234 8.84 -11.71 -7.94
C THR A 234 7.86 -11.29 -6.85
N TRP A 235 8.11 -10.15 -6.19
CA TRP A 235 7.24 -9.56 -5.16
C TRP A 235 6.30 -8.48 -5.68
N SER A 236 6.34 -8.16 -6.98
CA SER A 236 5.55 -7.09 -7.60
C SER A 236 4.97 -7.57 -8.93
N PRO A 237 3.74 -8.14 -8.91
CA PRO A 237 3.07 -8.65 -10.09
C PRO A 237 3.03 -7.63 -11.24
N GLY A 238 3.50 -8.03 -12.41
CA GLY A 238 3.55 -7.17 -13.59
C GLY A 238 4.67 -6.14 -13.59
N THR A 239 5.63 -6.17 -12.65
CA THR A 239 6.81 -5.29 -12.71
C THR A 239 7.95 -5.93 -13.46
N LEU A 240 8.23 -5.42 -14.65
CA LEU A 240 9.37 -5.80 -15.48
C LEU A 240 10.64 -5.12 -14.99
N GLN A 241 11.72 -5.89 -14.88
CA GLN A 241 13.06 -5.40 -14.56
C GLN A 241 13.73 -4.90 -15.83
N LEU A 242 13.72 -3.58 -16.05
CA LEU A 242 14.21 -2.98 -17.28
C LEU A 242 15.70 -3.24 -17.55
N PRO A 243 16.61 -3.26 -16.54
CA PRO A 243 18.00 -3.64 -16.78
C PRO A 243 18.20 -5.06 -17.31
N ARG A 244 17.30 -6.00 -16.98
CA ARG A 244 17.37 -7.38 -17.47
C ARG A 244 16.70 -7.54 -18.83
N ALA A 245 15.55 -6.91 -19.01
CA ALA A 245 14.78 -7.00 -20.24
C ALA A 245 15.43 -6.22 -21.40
N PHE A 246 16.02 -5.06 -21.10
CA PHE A 246 16.59 -4.13 -22.08
C PHE A 246 17.96 -3.61 -21.62
N PRO A 247 18.99 -4.47 -21.53
CA PRO A 247 20.29 -4.09 -20.98
C PRO A 247 20.96 -2.95 -21.77
N GLY A 248 20.76 -2.90 -23.10
CA GLY A 248 21.25 -1.82 -23.93
C GLY A 248 20.69 -0.46 -23.51
N LEU A 249 19.37 -0.35 -23.33
CA LEU A 249 18.73 0.89 -22.90
C LEU A 249 19.10 1.27 -21.46
N ALA A 250 19.14 0.28 -20.57
CA ALA A 250 19.48 0.47 -19.16
C ALA A 250 20.96 0.81 -18.93
N SER A 251 21.83 0.56 -19.91
CA SER A 251 23.22 1.02 -19.90
C SER A 251 23.36 2.50 -20.23
N SER A 252 22.40 3.06 -20.97
CA SER A 252 22.39 4.48 -21.36
C SER A 252 21.63 5.35 -20.37
N ILE A 253 20.54 4.83 -19.81
CA ILE A 253 19.65 5.55 -18.89
C ILE A 253 19.77 4.95 -17.49
N VAL A 254 20.41 5.68 -16.59
CA VAL A 254 20.72 5.24 -15.22
C VAL A 254 19.46 5.04 -14.39
N GLY A 255 18.48 5.93 -14.55
CA GLY A 255 17.19 5.88 -13.86
C GLY A 255 16.29 4.70 -14.24
N LEU A 256 16.61 4.03 -15.35
CA LEU A 256 15.80 2.95 -15.90
C LEU A 256 15.90 1.70 -15.01
N SER A 257 14.86 1.47 -14.21
CA SER A 257 14.85 0.47 -13.14
C SER A 257 13.73 -0.56 -13.34
N CYS A 258 12.48 -0.13 -13.19
CA CYS A 258 11.32 -0.99 -13.24
C CYS A 258 10.20 -0.37 -14.04
N PHE A 259 9.42 -1.21 -14.74
CA PHE A 259 8.19 -0.80 -15.41
C PHE A 259 7.07 -1.73 -15.00
N ASN A 260 6.04 -1.19 -14.37
CA ASN A 260 4.87 -1.98 -14.01
C ASN A 260 3.80 -1.85 -15.10
N TRP A 261 3.44 -2.98 -15.72
CA TRP A 261 2.41 -3.09 -16.75
C TRP A 261 1.17 -3.84 -16.24
N ASN A 262 1.02 -3.91 -14.92
CA ASN A 262 -0.12 -4.55 -14.29
C ASN A 262 -1.41 -3.80 -14.67
N PRO A 263 -2.39 -4.47 -15.29
CA PRO A 263 -3.59 -3.81 -15.78
C PRO A 263 -4.41 -3.15 -14.67
N ILE A 264 -4.29 -3.62 -13.42
CA ILE A 264 -4.96 -2.97 -12.29
C ILE A 264 -4.35 -1.61 -11.98
N LEU A 265 -3.03 -1.47 -12.01
CA LEU A 265 -2.39 -0.18 -11.77
C LEU A 265 -2.76 0.81 -12.86
N ILE A 266 -2.80 0.35 -14.12
CA ILE A 266 -3.29 1.16 -15.24
C ILE A 266 -4.75 1.57 -15.02
N ALA A 267 -5.64 0.64 -14.64
CA ALA A 267 -7.04 0.93 -14.34
C ALA A 267 -7.20 1.98 -13.22
N ILE A 268 -6.39 1.89 -12.15
CA ILE A 268 -6.41 2.84 -11.04
C ILE A 268 -5.99 4.24 -11.51
N THR A 269 -5.01 4.35 -12.42
CA THR A 269 -4.56 5.66 -12.92
C THR A 269 -5.63 6.41 -13.71
N TYR A 270 -6.65 5.73 -14.26
CA TYR A 270 -7.80 6.39 -14.90
C TYR A 270 -8.68 7.17 -13.92
N TYR A 271 -8.56 6.93 -12.61
CA TYR A 271 -9.25 7.71 -11.58
C TYR A 271 -8.47 8.95 -11.15
N ALA A 272 -7.21 9.11 -11.57
CA ALA A 272 -6.42 10.28 -11.24
C ALA A 272 -6.82 11.49 -12.12
N PRO A 273 -7.01 12.70 -11.56
CA PRO A 273 -7.26 13.89 -12.34
C PRO A 273 -6.12 14.15 -13.34
N LEU A 274 -6.45 14.53 -14.58
CA LEU A 274 -5.46 14.75 -15.65
C LEU A 274 -4.39 15.79 -15.29
N ASN A 275 -4.77 16.86 -14.57
CA ASN A 275 -3.83 17.90 -14.12
C ASN A 275 -2.82 17.36 -13.10
N THR A 276 -3.26 16.45 -12.22
CA THR A 276 -2.38 15.75 -11.28
C THR A 276 -1.45 14.79 -12.02
N LEU A 277 -1.96 14.12 -13.06
CA LEU A 277 -1.19 13.15 -13.85
C LEU A 277 -0.01 13.82 -14.56
N LEU A 278 -0.20 14.99 -15.18
CA LEU A 278 0.89 15.71 -15.85
C LEU A 278 1.98 16.13 -14.86
N SER A 279 1.59 16.73 -13.73
CA SER A 279 2.54 17.16 -12.69
C SER A 279 3.31 15.97 -12.11
N ALA A 280 2.63 14.85 -11.86
CA ALA A 280 3.24 13.61 -11.39
C ALA A 280 4.22 13.03 -12.42
N VAL A 281 3.87 13.06 -13.72
CA VAL A 281 4.75 12.60 -14.80
C VAL A 281 6.00 13.48 -14.89
N ILE A 282 5.86 14.82 -14.87
CA ILE A 282 7.00 15.74 -14.92
C ILE A 282 7.90 15.52 -13.69
N PHE A 283 7.32 15.41 -12.50
CA PHE A 283 8.06 15.15 -11.27
C PHE A 283 8.81 13.81 -11.35
N TYR A 284 8.14 12.76 -11.82
CA TYR A 284 8.74 11.43 -11.98
C TYR A 284 9.90 11.47 -12.98
N LEU A 285 9.70 12.10 -14.14
CA LEU A 285 10.75 12.27 -15.15
C LEU A 285 11.98 13.01 -14.59
N LEU A 286 11.75 14.10 -13.86
CA LEU A 286 12.82 14.90 -13.29
C LEU A 286 13.62 14.12 -12.24
N PHE A 287 12.95 13.57 -11.22
CA PHE A 287 13.63 12.98 -10.07
C PHE A 287 14.09 11.54 -10.29
N TRP A 288 13.44 10.78 -11.17
CA TRP A 288 13.81 9.38 -11.41
C TRP A 288 14.65 9.16 -12.66
N TYR A 289 14.65 10.07 -13.64
CA TYR A 289 15.46 9.91 -14.86
C TYR A 289 16.48 11.02 -15.04
N ILE A 290 16.05 12.29 -15.09
CA ILE A 290 16.93 13.40 -15.46
C ILE A 290 17.99 13.66 -14.39
N LEU A 291 17.57 13.87 -13.14
CA LEU A 291 18.50 14.18 -12.04
C LEU A 291 19.45 13.01 -11.72
N PRO A 292 19.00 11.74 -11.64
CA PRO A 292 19.93 10.62 -11.46
C PRO A 292 20.94 10.49 -12.59
N GLN A 293 20.55 10.79 -13.84
CA GLN A 293 21.49 10.79 -14.97
C GLN A 293 22.57 11.88 -14.80
N ILE A 294 22.18 13.10 -14.43
CA ILE A 294 23.12 14.21 -14.18
C ILE A 294 24.06 13.86 -13.02
N ALA A 295 23.52 13.33 -11.92
CA ALA A 295 24.30 12.92 -10.77
C ALA A 295 25.29 11.79 -11.11
N TYR A 296 24.88 10.84 -11.94
CA TYR A 296 25.78 9.79 -12.44
C TYR A 296 26.98 10.37 -13.21
N TYR A 297 26.74 11.29 -14.14
CA TYR A 297 27.84 11.98 -14.84
C TYR A 297 28.69 12.86 -13.92
N SER A 298 28.15 13.29 -12.77
CA SER A 298 28.87 14.02 -11.73
C SER A 298 29.65 13.12 -10.77
N GLY A 299 29.68 11.80 -11.00
CA GLY A 299 30.44 10.83 -10.20
C GLY A 299 29.65 10.16 -9.07
N TYR A 300 28.34 10.39 -8.96
CA TYR A 300 27.48 9.66 -8.03
C TYR A 300 27.01 8.32 -8.62
N TYR A 301 26.47 7.43 -7.78
CA TYR A 301 25.93 6.13 -8.21
C TYR A 301 26.93 5.26 -9.01
N THR A 302 28.20 5.28 -8.62
CA THR A 302 29.23 4.47 -9.28
C THR A 302 28.88 2.98 -9.23
N GLY A 303 29.04 2.29 -10.35
CA GLY A 303 28.69 0.87 -10.48
C GLY A 303 27.21 0.58 -10.69
N ILE A 304 26.32 1.59 -10.72
CA ILE A 304 24.87 1.37 -10.90
C ILE A 304 24.51 0.62 -12.18
N LEU A 305 25.30 0.79 -13.25
CA LEU A 305 25.12 0.09 -14.52
C LEU A 305 25.37 -1.42 -14.43
N SER A 306 26.16 -1.87 -13.45
CA SER A 306 26.40 -3.31 -13.17
C SER A 306 25.23 -3.97 -12.43
N ILE A 307 24.37 -3.17 -11.80
CA ILE A 307 23.19 -3.66 -11.09
C ILE A 307 22.12 -4.00 -12.11
N MET A 308 21.96 -5.30 -12.37
CA MET A 308 20.93 -5.81 -13.28
C MET A 308 19.58 -6.03 -12.58
N ASP A 309 19.52 -6.00 -11.26
CA ASP A 309 18.25 -6.05 -10.54
C ASP A 309 17.58 -4.68 -10.55
N GLY A 310 16.47 -4.56 -11.28
CA GLY A 310 15.77 -3.29 -11.47
C GLY A 310 15.33 -2.65 -10.16
N SER A 311 14.82 -3.47 -9.23
CA SER A 311 14.33 -2.98 -7.94
C SER A 311 15.45 -2.51 -7.02
N THR A 312 16.59 -3.19 -7.03
CA THR A 312 17.79 -2.79 -6.31
C THR A 312 18.34 -1.49 -6.86
N ARG A 313 18.32 -1.32 -8.19
CA ARG A 313 18.74 -0.09 -8.85
C ARG A 313 17.85 1.10 -8.46
N GLU A 314 16.52 0.92 -8.50
CA GLU A 314 15.56 1.93 -8.02
C GLU A 314 15.85 2.32 -6.57
N TYR A 315 16.04 1.31 -5.72
CA TYR A 315 16.31 1.51 -4.30
C TYR A 315 17.60 2.30 -4.05
N TYR A 316 18.64 2.05 -4.85
CA TYR A 316 19.90 2.79 -4.76
C TYR A 316 19.70 4.28 -5.07
N ILE A 317 19.02 4.60 -6.18
CA ILE A 317 18.70 5.97 -6.57
C ILE A 317 17.77 6.63 -5.53
N GLY A 318 16.84 5.85 -4.97
CA GLY A 318 15.85 6.33 -4.01
C GLY A 318 16.42 6.67 -2.63
N ARG A 319 17.47 5.96 -2.16
CA ARG A 319 17.97 6.10 -0.78
C ARG A 319 19.29 6.81 -0.62
N TYR A 320 20.18 6.72 -1.61
CA TYR A 320 21.53 7.26 -1.46
C TYR A 320 21.61 8.71 -1.93
N ASP A 321 22.72 9.35 -1.55
CA ASP A 321 23.04 10.70 -1.99
C ASP A 321 23.21 10.76 -3.52
N PRO A 322 22.86 11.91 -4.15
CA PRO A 322 22.62 13.20 -3.50
C PRO A 322 21.16 13.53 -3.18
N PHE A 323 20.18 12.88 -3.83
CA PHE A 323 18.79 13.36 -3.78
C PHE A 323 17.91 12.67 -2.75
N LYS A 324 18.23 11.41 -2.37
CA LYS A 324 17.42 10.63 -1.43
C LYS A 324 15.92 10.67 -1.78
N ASN A 325 15.59 10.40 -3.04
CA ASN A 325 14.25 10.60 -3.61
C ASN A 325 13.11 9.99 -2.77
N TYR A 326 13.32 8.88 -2.07
CA TYR A 326 12.28 8.33 -1.20
C TYR A 326 11.95 9.24 -0.02
N VAL A 327 12.92 9.96 0.55
CA VAL A 327 12.66 10.94 1.61
C VAL A 327 11.88 12.12 1.03
N LEU A 328 12.29 12.60 -0.15
CA LEU A 328 11.60 13.67 -0.85
C LEU A 328 10.14 13.29 -1.15
N LEU A 329 9.88 12.11 -1.69
CA LEU A 329 8.53 11.64 -2.01
C LEU A 329 7.68 11.37 -0.77
N THR A 330 8.25 10.75 0.26
CA THR A 330 7.49 10.30 1.44
C THR A 330 7.21 11.46 2.41
N PHE A 331 8.17 12.37 2.58
CA PHE A 331 8.05 13.50 3.51
C PHE A 331 7.91 14.82 2.74
N GLY A 332 8.84 15.14 1.85
CA GLY A 332 8.90 16.45 1.19
C GLY A 332 7.66 16.80 0.36
N VAL A 333 7.21 15.90 -0.53
CA VAL A 333 6.05 16.14 -1.41
C VAL A 333 4.75 16.10 -0.61
N MET A 334 4.61 15.19 0.35
CA MET A 334 3.41 15.12 1.20
C MET A 334 3.26 16.35 2.09
N PHE A 335 4.35 16.85 2.68
CA PHE A 335 4.34 18.11 3.42
C PHE A 335 4.21 19.32 2.51
N GLY A 336 4.83 19.31 1.32
CA GLY A 336 4.74 20.39 0.34
C GLY A 336 3.32 20.58 -0.19
N LEU A 337 2.62 19.48 -0.52
CA LEU A 337 1.20 19.51 -0.84
C LEU A 337 0.36 20.02 0.33
N ALA A 338 0.73 19.69 1.56
CA ALA A 338 0.02 20.16 2.75
C ALA A 338 0.21 21.67 3.05
N VAL A 339 1.34 22.25 2.63
CA VAL A 339 1.72 23.63 2.95
C VAL A 339 1.45 24.61 1.80
N PHE A 340 1.59 24.19 0.54
CA PHE A 340 1.53 25.06 -0.64
C PHE A 340 0.24 24.89 -1.46
N SER A 341 -0.74 24.11 -1.00
CA SER A 341 -2.07 24.08 -1.60
C SER A 341 -3.00 25.21 -1.13
N THR A 342 -2.55 26.01 -0.15
CA THR A 342 -3.16 27.29 0.26
C THR A 342 -2.86 28.39 -0.76
#